data_AF-A0A7Y5MN08-F1
#
_entry.id   AF-A0A7Y5MN08-F1
#
_cell.length_a   1.000
_cell.length_b   1.000
_cell.length_c   1.000
_cell.angle_alpha   90.00
_cell.angle_beta   90.00
_cell.angle_gamma   90.00
#
_symmetry.space_group_name_H-M   'P 1'
#
loop_
_entity.id
_entity.type
_entity.pdbx_description
1 polymer ?
#
loop_
_entity_poly.entity_id
_entity_poly.type
_entity_poly.pdbx_seq_one_letter_code
_entity_poly.pdbx_strand_id
1 'polypeptide(L)'
;MGVEVKDRQLTLRQIEDKLPGVRSKGVRELLFLVQGGIFPDDTGQVDDLIEREFTTGQNLYVLEFQRFVESCLALLGETGRRGFLIEVGIELDRQREDISHRRKWKDLLTRL
;
A
#
# COMPACT_ATOMS: atom_id res chain seq x y z
N MET A 1 1.71 7.04 11.71
CA MET A 1 1.91 6.68 10.29
C MET A 1 0.71 7.11 9.47
N GLY A 2 0.93 7.68 8.28
CA GLY A 2 -0.07 7.90 7.24
C GLY A 2 0.07 6.82 6.16
N VAL A 3 -1.04 6.41 5.56
CA VAL A 3 -1.07 5.41 4.48
C VAL A 3 -1.84 5.99 3.30
N GLU A 4 -1.27 5.88 2.11
CA GLU A 4 -1.90 6.24 0.85
C GLU A 4 -1.91 5.00 -0.06
N VAL A 5 -3.08 4.65 -0.60
CA VAL A 5 -3.23 3.53 -1.53
C VAL A 5 -3.47 4.08 -2.93
N LYS A 6 -2.75 3.58 -3.92
CA LYS A 6 -2.85 3.99 -5.33
C LYS A 6 -3.05 2.79 -6.25
N ASP A 7 -4.14 2.81 -7.02
CA ASP A 7 -4.43 1.79 -8.03
C ASP A 7 -3.58 1.96 -9.31
N ARG A 8 -3.01 3.14 -9.51
CA ARG A 8 -2.19 3.50 -10.67
C ARG A 8 -0.71 3.60 -10.29
N GLN A 9 0.13 3.79 -11.30
CA GLN A 9 1.55 4.06 -11.08
C GLN A 9 1.72 5.33 -10.24
N LEU A 10 2.66 5.28 -9.30
CA LEU A 10 3.05 6.41 -8.48
C LEU A 10 4.13 7.20 -9.20
N THR A 11 3.90 8.50 -9.36
CA THR A 11 4.89 9.44 -9.91
C THR A 11 5.59 10.19 -8.77
N LEU A 12 6.81 10.67 -9.02
CA LEU A 12 7.57 11.48 -8.07
C LEU A 12 6.74 12.67 -7.58
N ARG A 13 6.12 13.39 -8.52
CA ARG A 13 5.31 14.57 -8.24
C ARG A 13 4.18 14.29 -7.25
N GLN A 14 3.53 13.12 -7.34
CA GLN A 14 2.46 12.77 -6.40
C GLN A 14 2.97 12.59 -4.97
N ILE A 15 4.21 12.13 -4.78
CA ILE A 15 4.84 12.01 -3.47
C ILE A 15 5.17 13.41 -2.94
N GLU A 16 5.81 14.24 -3.78
CA GLU A 16 6.21 15.60 -3.42
C GLU A 16 5.02 16.49 -3.07
N ASP A 17 3.93 16.42 -3.85
CA ASP A 17 2.69 17.16 -3.59
C ASP A 17 2.05 16.77 -2.24
N LYS A 18 2.30 15.54 -1.76
CA LYS A 18 1.72 15.04 -0.50
C LYS A 18 2.52 15.43 0.74
N LEU A 19 3.85 15.53 0.61
CA LEU A 19 4.77 15.77 1.73
C LEU A 19 4.43 17.00 2.58
N PRO A 20 4.14 18.19 2.02
CA PRO A 20 3.83 19.37 2.83
C PRO A 20 2.61 19.17 3.74
N GLY A 21 1.56 18.53 3.21
CA GLY A 21 0.33 18.26 3.96
C GLY A 21 0.49 17.18 5.03
N VAL A 22 1.42 16.26 4.85
CA VAL A 22 1.75 15.22 5.83
C VAL A 22 2.60 15.81 6.95
N ARG A 23 3.59 16.64 6.60
CA ARG A 23 4.44 17.36 7.56
C ARG A 23 3.66 18.32 8.44
N SER A 24 2.73 19.10 7.86
CA SER A 24 1.90 20.03 8.64
C SER A 24 1.01 19.34 9.68
N LYS A 25 0.68 18.07 9.45
CA LYS A 25 -0.06 17.21 10.39
C LYS A 25 0.83 16.46 11.38
N GLY A 26 2.15 16.67 11.35
CA GLY A 26 3.11 16.01 12.23
C GLY A 26 3.30 14.50 11.94
N VAL A 27 2.90 14.03 10.75
CA VAL A 27 3.01 12.62 10.39
C VAL A 27 4.43 12.32 9.90
N ARG A 28 5.21 11.60 10.72
CA ARG A 28 6.63 11.29 10.43
C ARG A 28 6.88 10.07 9.55
N GLU A 29 5.85 9.28 9.31
CA GLU A 29 5.93 8.05 8.53
C GLU A 29 4.80 8.04 7.51
N LEU A 30 5.15 7.84 6.25
CA LEU A 30 4.20 7.78 5.15
C LEU A 30 4.47 6.54 4.31
N LEU A 31 3.46 5.69 4.20
CA LEU A 31 3.49 4.48 3.37
C LEU A 31 2.60 4.67 2.15
N PHE A 32 3.18 4.50 0.96
CA PHE A 32 2.47 4.36 -0.30
C PHE A 32 2.35 2.87 -0.63
N LEU A 33 1.12 2.39 -0.72
CA LEU A 33 0.81 1.08 -1.29
C LEU A 33 0.35 1.26 -2.72
N VAL A 34 1.15 0.79 -3.66
CA VAL A 34 0.94 1.00 -5.10
C VAL A 34 0.61 -0.33 -5.77
N GLN A 35 -0.33 -0.32 -6.73
CA GLN A 35 -0.65 -1.50 -7.54
C GLN A 35 0.04 -1.46 -8.92
N GLY A 36 0.37 -0.26 -9.41
CA GLY A 36 1.00 -0.06 -10.72
C GLY A 36 2.51 0.17 -10.67
N GLY A 37 3.15 0.01 -9.51
CA GLY A 37 4.54 0.37 -9.30
C GLY A 37 4.80 1.87 -9.27
N ILE A 38 6.09 2.20 -9.26
CA ILE A 38 6.58 3.55 -9.51
C ILE A 38 6.61 3.73 -11.04
N PHE A 39 6.33 4.94 -11.51
CA PHE A 39 6.50 5.29 -12.91
C PHE A 39 7.95 5.06 -13.32
N PRO A 40 8.27 4.31 -14.41
CA PRO A 40 9.62 3.83 -14.68
C PRO A 40 10.70 4.91 -14.66
N ASP A 41 10.42 6.06 -15.27
CA ASP A 41 11.35 7.20 -15.38
C ASP A 41 11.58 7.93 -14.02
N ASP A 42 10.69 7.72 -13.06
CA ASP A 42 10.76 8.32 -11.73
C ASP A 42 11.48 7.43 -10.71
N THR A 43 11.73 6.15 -11.01
CA THR A 43 12.22 5.15 -10.03
C THR A 43 13.43 5.64 -9.24
N GLY A 44 14.50 6.05 -9.93
CA GLY A 44 15.71 6.53 -9.26
C GLY A 44 15.50 7.82 -8.46
N GLN A 45 14.64 8.73 -8.97
CA GLN A 45 14.33 9.98 -8.27
C GLN A 45 13.49 9.74 -7.01
N VAL A 46 12.64 8.71 -7.02
CA VAL A 46 11.86 8.29 -5.84
C VAL A 46 12.79 7.70 -4.79
N ASP A 47 13.78 6.89 -5.18
CA ASP A 47 14.78 6.35 -4.24
C ASP A 47 15.61 7.49 -3.61
N ASP A 48 16.10 8.43 -4.43
CA ASP A 48 16.82 9.62 -3.96
C ASP A 48 15.97 10.48 -3.00
N LEU A 49 14.66 10.61 -3.28
CA LEU A 49 13.72 11.31 -2.43
C LEU A 49 13.56 10.59 -1.09
N ILE A 50 13.40 9.27 -1.08
CA ILE A 50 13.25 8.47 0.15
C ILE A 50 14.48 8.67 1.05
N GLU A 51 15.69 8.59 0.49
CA GLU A 51 16.93 8.81 1.24
C GLU A 51 17.01 10.23 1.80
N ARG A 52 16.73 11.23 0.98
CA ARG A 52 16.73 12.64 1.40
C ARG A 52 15.75 12.87 2.54
N GLU A 53 14.52 12.40 2.42
CA GLU A 53 13.47 12.58 3.42
C GLU A 53 13.82 11.87 4.73
N PHE A 54 14.43 10.68 4.65
CA PHE A 54 14.91 9.95 5.82
C PHE A 54 15.91 10.79 6.64
N THR A 55 16.87 11.46 5.98
CA THR A 55 17.83 12.33 6.69
C THR A 55 17.17 13.53 7.39
N THR A 56 15.98 13.92 6.94
CA THR A 56 15.18 15.00 7.55
C THR A 56 14.21 14.50 8.62
N GLY A 57 14.24 13.20 8.94
CA GLY A 57 13.37 12.58 9.94
C GLY A 57 11.97 12.23 9.43
N GLN A 58 11.76 12.22 8.11
CA GLN A 58 10.53 11.78 7.46
C GLN A 58 10.76 10.41 6.81
N ASN A 59 10.12 9.38 7.33
CA ASN A 59 10.20 8.04 6.75
C ASN A 59 9.18 7.91 5.62
N LEU A 60 9.68 7.58 4.43
CA LEU A 60 8.88 7.26 3.25
C LEU A 60 9.04 5.79 2.90
N TYR A 61 7.93 5.12 2.65
CA TYR A 61 7.89 3.73 2.20
C TYR A 61 7.04 3.65 0.94
N VAL A 62 7.54 2.95 -0.09
CA VAL A 62 6.77 2.65 -1.30
C VAL A 62 6.82 1.14 -1.49
N LEU A 63 5.66 0.49 -1.40
CA LEU A 63 5.55 -0.97 -1.50
C LEU A 63 4.46 -1.34 -2.50
N GLU A 64 4.71 -2.43 -3.23
CA GLU A 64 3.68 -3.08 -4.04
C GLU A 64 2.61 -3.67 -3.13
N PHE A 65 1.36 -3.25 -3.33
CA PHE A 65 0.23 -3.61 -2.47
C PHE A 65 0.09 -5.12 -2.31
N GLN A 66 0.14 -5.85 -3.43
CA GLN A 66 -0.05 -7.30 -3.41
C GLN A 66 1.07 -7.99 -2.63
N ARG A 67 2.34 -7.63 -2.87
CA ARG A 67 3.48 -8.22 -2.17
C ARG A 67 3.47 -7.90 -0.68
N PHE A 68 3.05 -6.69 -0.32
CA PHE A 68 2.89 -6.28 1.07
C PHE A 68 1.83 -7.13 1.77
N VAL A 69 0.64 -7.26 1.19
CA VAL A 69 -0.45 -8.07 1.76
C VAL A 69 -0.03 -9.53 1.87
N GLU A 70 0.60 -10.10 0.84
CA GLU A 70 1.12 -11.48 0.86
C GLU A 70 2.11 -11.69 2.02
N SER A 71 3.05 -10.76 2.20
CA SER A 71 4.03 -10.81 3.29
C SER A 71 3.37 -10.71 4.66
N CYS A 72 2.40 -9.80 4.83
CA CYS A 72 1.65 -9.68 6.07
C CYS A 72 0.87 -10.96 6.39
N LEU A 73 0.18 -11.53 5.41
CA LEU A 73 -0.61 -12.75 5.59
C LEU A 73 0.26 -13.97 5.91
N ALA A 74 1.46 -14.06 5.33
CA ALA A 74 2.43 -15.08 5.69
C ALA A 74 2.87 -14.97 7.16
N LEU A 75 3.15 -13.75 7.64
CA LEU A 75 3.55 -13.49 9.02
C LEU A 75 2.42 -13.72 10.03
N LEU A 76 1.18 -13.43 9.66
CA LEU A 76 0.01 -13.57 10.53
C LEU A 76 -0.46 -15.03 10.72
N GLY A 77 0.04 -15.96 9.90
CA GLY A 77 -0.31 -17.38 10.00
C GLY A 77 -1.77 -17.68 9.66
N GLU A 78 -2.23 -18.89 9.98
CA GLU A 78 -3.59 -19.34 9.61
C GLU A 78 -4.70 -18.50 10.25
N THR A 79 -4.60 -18.22 11.55
CA THR A 79 -5.63 -17.46 12.28
C THR A 79 -5.82 -16.07 11.69
N GLY A 80 -4.74 -15.36 11.38
CA GLY A 80 -4.83 -14.03 10.78
C GLY A 80 -5.27 -14.07 9.32
N ARG A 81 -4.85 -15.07 8.54
CA ARG A 81 -5.37 -15.29 7.17
C ARG A 81 -6.88 -15.50 7.16
N ARG A 82 -7.41 -16.31 8.09
CA ARG A 82 -8.84 -16.54 8.24
C ARG A 82 -9.58 -15.26 8.67
N GLY A 83 -9.03 -14.53 9.64
CA GLY A 83 -9.61 -13.26 10.09
C GLY A 83 -9.71 -12.24 8.96
N PHE A 84 -8.60 -12.03 8.24
CA PHE A 84 -8.56 -11.14 7.08
C PHE A 84 -9.63 -11.48 6.03
N LEU A 85 -9.78 -12.77 5.73
CA LEU A 85 -10.79 -13.27 4.80
C LEU A 85 -12.23 -12.91 5.18
N ILE A 86 -12.56 -13.10 6.45
CA ILE A 86 -13.89 -12.83 6.99
C ILE A 86 -14.19 -11.34 6.85
N GLU A 87 -13.26 -10.48 7.28
CA GLU A 87 -13.43 -9.02 7.20
C GLU A 87 -13.55 -8.52 5.76
N VAL A 88 -12.72 -9.02 4.84
CA VAL A 88 -12.82 -8.69 3.41
C VAL A 88 -14.18 -9.14 2.86
N GLY A 89 -14.65 -10.33 3.20
CA GLY A 89 -15.96 -10.83 2.78
C GLY A 89 -17.10 -9.93 3.26
N ILE A 90 -17.07 -9.54 4.54
CA ILE A 90 -18.06 -8.63 5.15
C ILE A 90 -18.08 -7.29 4.43
N GLU A 91 -16.91 -6.69 4.14
CA GLU A 91 -16.87 -5.39 3.47
C GLU A 91 -17.35 -5.48 2.02
N LEU A 92 -17.01 -6.56 1.28
CA LEU A 92 -17.53 -6.77 -0.08
C LEU A 92 -19.05 -6.95 -0.11
N ASP A 93 -19.61 -7.67 0.87
CA ASP A 93 -21.07 -7.77 1.04
C ASP A 93 -21.68 -6.39 1.32
N ARG A 94 -21.03 -5.58 2.19
CA ARG A 94 -21.50 -4.24 2.56
C ARG A 94 -21.53 -3.28 1.37
N GLN A 95 -20.48 -3.30 0.54
CA GLN A 95 -20.33 -2.45 -0.64
C GLN A 95 -21.15 -2.96 -1.84
N ARG A 96 -21.81 -4.13 -1.72
CA ARG A 96 -22.54 -4.80 -2.82
C ARG A 96 -21.66 -5.02 -4.05
N GLU A 97 -20.38 -5.32 -3.81
CA GLU A 97 -19.40 -5.53 -4.86
C GLU A 97 -19.65 -6.86 -5.59
N ASP A 98 -19.34 -6.85 -6.88
CA ASP A 98 -19.59 -7.98 -7.77
C ASP A 98 -18.71 -9.20 -7.42
N ILE A 99 -19.14 -10.39 -7.82
CA ILE A 99 -18.49 -11.68 -7.58
C ILE A 99 -17.04 -11.72 -8.11
N SER A 100 -16.72 -10.86 -9.09
CA SER A 100 -15.38 -10.69 -9.64
C SER A 100 -14.35 -10.25 -8.59
N HIS A 101 -14.73 -9.36 -7.66
CA HIS A 101 -13.86 -8.92 -6.57
C HIS A 101 -13.61 -10.05 -5.57
N ARG A 102 -14.65 -10.82 -5.23
CA ARG A 102 -14.52 -11.99 -4.34
C ARG A 102 -13.55 -13.03 -4.89
N ARG A 103 -13.56 -13.27 -6.21
CA ARG A 103 -12.62 -14.19 -6.87
C ARG A 103 -11.17 -13.72 -6.76
N LYS A 104 -10.90 -12.43 -6.98
CA LYS A 104 -9.53 -11.88 -6.84
C LYS A 104 -8.96 -12.09 -5.45
N TRP A 105 -9.78 -11.88 -4.41
CA TRP A 105 -9.36 -12.09 -3.03
C TRP A 105 -9.13 -13.57 -2.70
N LYS A 106 -10.01 -14.47 -3.21
CA LYS A 106 -9.78 -15.91 -3.13
C LYS A 106 -8.46 -16.32 -3.79
N ASP A 107 -8.19 -15.81 -5.00
CA ASP A 107 -6.98 -16.16 -5.77
C ASP A 107 -5.70 -15.72 -5.04
N LEU A 108 -5.70 -14.53 -4.43
CA LEU A 108 -4.60 -14.05 -3.59
C LEU A 108 -4.28 -15.03 -2.45
N LEU A 109 -5.30 -15.64 -1.85
CA LEU A 109 -5.12 -16.54 -0.72
C LEU A 109 -4.70 -17.95 -1.12
N THR A 110 -5.10 -18.41 -2.31
CA THR A 110 -4.62 -19.71 -2.83
C THR A 110 -3.13 -19.72 -3.17
N ARG A 111 -2.49 -18.55 -3.19
CA ARG A 111 -1.05 -18.39 -3.47
C ARG A 111 -0.18 -18.32 -2.22
N LEU A 112 -0.79 -18.36 -1.02
CA LEU A 112 -0.15 -18.28 0.30
C LEU A 112 -0.27 -19.58 1.07
#